data_AF-A0A1X7SZT4-F1
#
_entry.id   AF-A0A1X7SZT4-F1
#
_cell.length_a   1.000
_cell.length_b   1.000
_cell.length_c   1.000
_cell.angle_alpha   90.00
_cell.angle_beta   90.00
_cell.angle_gamma   90.00
#
_symmetry.space_group_name_H-M   'P 1'
#
loop_
_entity.id
_entity.type
_entity.pdbx_description
1 polymer ?
#
loop_
_entity_poly.entity_id
_entity_poly.type
_entity_poly.pdbx_seq_one_letter_code
_entity_poly.pdbx_strand_id
1 'polypeptide(L)'
;MKRITRILFFLFIILLQQCKGSNLSSHGSEFYLAFPRNVFGATNLTLTVHTLKNASVQYSIESLNQGFSYSGTTTAGDPDVVAIPLTYEVYYSSYSYRRLGLHISSLETDPVSVVAWSESTYGYFSFLGLPCHTQPTNSYVYYAVSSHGFSNFPGYIILVGCMNNTNVTIAPTQYANITMPANPQSPISAYKTYRLGENNTFVIHAGQTIRMYQAFADISGSKIISDAPLTVISGHTAAQIPLGINDADPMATQVTPTITWGKEFLLSPHHNRNTGQFYKIIAHRPGTNIQRRCGTGLTVSATLSSGQVYQFNTSNTSYCSLISNKPIFVAHIGPSTFFNGGTYGDPTLNTVPPISQYLHSIEYTRYFAIFSGVNLLIPRDQYFSNNLIIDNTLYSITWDATIYFPNGTIAGYGWYASTSGTHTITHAIASGGISLSIYGWTIYRGYAFSGGMGLDPINPLPQVSFTQELFIITEGNNDAIIYLNRSANVEEEVSVRVSVTPQQLDTAEGGDDYLSTSSVVTFRYGEILHNVTIAIIDDHYAEPTEYFTLSLEAVGQD
;
A
#
# COMPACT_ATOMS: atom_id res chain seq x y z
N MET A 1 50.29 12.12 -44.70
CA MET A 1 50.17 11.46 -43.39
C MET A 1 48.88 10.66 -43.38
N LYS A 2 48.97 9.34 -43.17
CA LYS A 2 47.80 8.44 -43.12
C LYS A 2 47.03 8.74 -41.83
N ARG A 3 45.73 9.10 -41.94
CA ARG A 3 44.80 9.11 -40.81
C ARG A 3 44.70 7.66 -40.31
N ILE A 4 45.27 7.39 -39.14
CA ILE A 4 45.11 6.12 -38.45
C ILE A 4 43.84 6.27 -37.62
N THR A 5 42.72 5.80 -38.14
CA THR A 5 41.48 5.64 -37.37
C THR A 5 41.71 4.51 -36.36
N ARG A 6 41.65 4.79 -35.06
CA ARG A 6 41.68 3.77 -34.01
C ARG A 6 40.30 3.66 -33.36
N ILE A 7 39.86 2.41 -33.20
CA ILE A 7 38.55 2.01 -32.68
C ILE A 7 38.74 1.63 -31.20
N LEU A 8 37.91 2.19 -30.32
CA LEU A 8 37.89 1.90 -28.87
C LEU A 8 37.09 0.60 -28.59
N PHE A 9 37.52 -0.15 -27.58
CA PHE A 9 36.84 -1.34 -27.03
C PHE A 9 36.74 -1.19 -25.51
N PHE A 10 35.56 -1.46 -24.92
CA PHE A 10 35.38 -1.55 -23.47
C PHE A 10 34.52 -2.76 -23.11
N LEU A 11 34.79 -3.29 -21.92
CA LEU A 11 34.03 -4.33 -21.26
C LEU A 11 33.78 -3.86 -19.82
N PHE A 12 32.52 -3.77 -19.40
CA PHE A 12 32.16 -3.68 -17.99
C PHE A 12 31.19 -4.79 -17.62
N ILE A 13 31.39 -5.38 -16.45
CA ILE A 13 30.57 -6.46 -15.92
C ILE A 13 29.56 -5.81 -14.97
N ILE A 14 28.33 -5.59 -15.44
CA ILE A 14 27.20 -5.34 -14.55
C ILE A 14 26.81 -6.70 -13.94
N LEU A 15 27.09 -6.88 -12.65
CA LEU A 15 26.36 -7.86 -11.84
C LEU A 15 24.91 -7.40 -11.78
N LEU A 16 24.12 -7.77 -12.80
CA LEU A 16 22.68 -7.80 -12.71
C LEU A 16 22.35 -8.82 -11.62
N GLN A 17 22.25 -8.34 -10.39
CA GLN A 17 21.48 -9.06 -9.39
C GLN A 17 20.05 -9.07 -9.96
N GLN A 18 19.71 -10.16 -10.66
CA GLN A 18 18.32 -10.52 -10.87
C GLN A 18 17.73 -10.57 -9.46
N CYS A 19 17.02 -9.53 -9.08
CA CYS A 19 16.14 -9.59 -7.94
C CYS A 19 15.20 -10.74 -8.28
N LYS A 20 15.40 -11.90 -7.64
CA LYS A 20 14.36 -12.93 -7.57
C LYS A 20 13.09 -12.16 -7.24
N GLY A 21 12.02 -12.40 -7.99
CA GLY A 21 10.73 -11.78 -7.72
C GLY A 21 10.51 -11.84 -6.22
N SER A 22 10.41 -10.68 -5.59
CA SER A 22 10.02 -10.64 -4.19
C SER A 22 8.65 -11.32 -4.13
N ASN A 23 8.41 -12.14 -3.12
CA ASN A 23 7.08 -12.68 -2.83
C ASN A 23 6.60 -11.97 -1.56
N LEU A 24 6.52 -10.64 -1.61
CA LEU A 24 6.06 -9.84 -0.48
C LEU A 24 4.56 -10.04 -0.30
N SER A 25 4.14 -10.28 0.93
CA SER A 25 2.72 -10.46 1.25
C SER A 25 2.42 -10.03 2.68
N SER A 26 1.15 -10.17 3.09
CA SER A 26 0.73 -10.07 4.49
C SER A 26 1.36 -11.14 5.39
N HIS A 27 1.99 -12.17 4.83
CA HIS A 27 2.87 -13.06 5.58
C HIS A 27 4.27 -12.46 5.65
N GLY A 28 4.78 -12.26 6.87
CA GLY A 28 6.10 -11.69 7.10
C GLY A 28 6.62 -12.06 8.48
N SER A 29 7.81 -11.57 8.81
CA SER A 29 8.48 -11.82 10.08
C SER A 29 8.59 -10.58 10.97
N GLU A 30 8.32 -9.39 10.44
CA GLU A 30 8.55 -8.12 11.14
C GLU A 30 7.34 -7.20 10.98
N PHE A 31 6.64 -6.92 12.07
CA PHE A 31 5.46 -6.04 12.09
C PHE A 31 5.61 -4.98 13.17
N TYR A 32 5.19 -3.75 12.87
CA TYR A 32 4.99 -2.71 13.86
C TYR A 32 3.54 -2.25 13.81
N LEU A 33 2.73 -2.60 14.80
CA LEU A 33 1.30 -2.30 14.84
C LEU A 33 0.93 -1.41 16.03
N ALA A 34 -0.26 -0.81 15.98
CA ALA A 34 -0.83 -0.07 17.09
C ALA A 34 -2.36 -0.17 17.05
N PHE A 35 -3.01 -0.02 18.20
CA PHE A 35 -4.47 0.01 18.26
C PHE A 35 -4.98 1.45 18.26
N PRO A 36 -5.81 1.85 17.29
CA PRO A 36 -6.62 3.05 17.45
C PRO A 36 -7.55 2.95 18.66
N ARG A 37 -7.91 4.11 19.23
CA ARG A 37 -8.95 4.14 20.26
C ARG A 37 -10.31 3.75 19.68
N ASN A 38 -10.90 2.72 20.25
CA ASN A 38 -12.27 2.30 20.01
C ASN A 38 -13.26 3.33 20.58
N VAL A 39 -14.50 3.35 20.11
CA VAL A 39 -15.55 4.23 20.62
C VAL A 39 -15.75 3.99 22.12
N PHE A 40 -15.60 5.05 22.92
CA PHE A 40 -15.58 5.01 24.41
C PHE A 40 -14.51 4.10 25.06
N GLY A 41 -13.64 3.47 24.28
CA GLY A 41 -12.56 2.60 24.74
C GLY A 41 -12.85 1.13 24.63
N ALA A 42 -11.79 0.38 24.33
CA ALA A 42 -11.89 -1.06 24.19
C ALA A 42 -12.15 -1.73 25.56
N THR A 43 -12.99 -2.75 25.54
CA THR A 43 -13.12 -3.76 26.59
C THR A 43 -12.27 -4.99 26.30
N ASN A 44 -11.86 -5.19 25.03
CA ASN A 44 -10.95 -6.24 24.62
C ASN A 44 -10.10 -5.77 23.43
N LEU A 45 -8.79 -6.04 23.48
CA LEU A 45 -7.86 -5.89 22.36
C LEU A 45 -7.16 -7.22 22.14
N THR A 46 -7.08 -7.65 20.89
CA THR A 46 -6.53 -8.97 20.56
C THR A 46 -5.74 -8.92 19.27
N LEU A 47 -4.63 -9.64 19.23
CA LEU A 47 -3.92 -9.98 18.00
C LEU A 47 -4.08 -11.48 17.76
N THR A 48 -4.60 -11.87 16.60
CA THR A 48 -4.62 -13.26 16.15
C THR A 48 -3.44 -13.49 15.21
N VAL A 49 -2.58 -14.44 15.54
CA VAL A 49 -1.34 -14.74 14.81
C VAL A 49 -1.47 -16.09 14.11
N HIS A 50 -1.43 -16.03 12.79
CA HIS A 50 -1.63 -17.14 11.86
C HIS A 50 -0.32 -17.59 11.22
N THR A 51 -0.28 -18.83 10.75
CA THR A 51 0.77 -19.30 9.84
C THR A 51 0.23 -20.38 8.90
N LEU A 52 0.79 -20.49 7.69
CA LEU A 52 0.49 -21.60 6.78
C LEU A 52 1.35 -22.84 7.07
N LYS A 53 2.24 -22.79 8.08
CA LYS A 53 3.12 -23.89 8.43
C LYS A 53 2.44 -24.90 9.34
N ASN A 54 2.52 -26.18 8.95
CA ASN A 54 2.11 -27.29 9.82
C ASN A 54 3.07 -27.50 11.01
N ALA A 55 4.32 -27.02 10.90
CA ALA A 55 5.26 -27.00 12.00
C ALA A 55 5.02 -25.77 12.89
N SER A 56 5.25 -25.92 14.20
CA SER A 56 5.13 -24.83 15.17
C SER A 56 6.09 -23.68 14.84
N VAL A 57 5.54 -22.48 14.70
CA VAL A 57 6.27 -21.23 14.46
C VAL A 57 6.33 -20.44 15.76
N GLN A 58 7.54 -20.15 16.23
CA GLN A 58 7.78 -19.28 17.38
C GLN A 58 7.71 -17.81 16.94
N TYR A 59 7.11 -16.97 17.77
CA TYR A 59 7.07 -15.53 17.58
C TYR A 59 6.99 -14.79 18.92
N SER A 60 7.26 -13.49 18.91
CA SER A 60 7.16 -12.61 20.07
C SER A 60 6.42 -11.32 19.75
N ILE A 61 5.84 -10.71 20.78
CA ILE A 61 5.23 -9.38 20.74
C ILE A 61 5.83 -8.55 21.87
N GLU A 62 6.41 -7.40 21.54
CA GLU A 62 7.00 -6.50 22.53
C GLU A 62 6.50 -5.07 22.33
N SER A 63 6.24 -4.36 23.43
CA SER A 63 5.89 -2.95 23.35
C SER A 63 7.10 -2.04 23.46
N LEU A 64 7.08 -0.91 22.74
CA LEU A 64 8.20 0.03 22.75
C LEU A 64 8.46 0.68 24.13
N ASN A 65 7.44 0.77 24.99
CA ASN A 65 7.57 1.25 26.36
C ASN A 65 8.03 0.17 27.35
N GLN A 66 8.26 -1.07 26.90
CA GLN A 66 8.67 -2.23 27.71
C GLN A 66 7.64 -2.62 28.80
N GLY A 67 6.40 -2.16 28.68
CA GLY A 67 5.32 -2.46 29.62
C GLY A 67 4.53 -3.73 29.28
N PHE A 68 4.77 -4.33 28.10
CA PHE A 68 4.13 -5.57 27.65
C PHE A 68 5.12 -6.38 26.81
N SER A 69 5.17 -7.67 27.08
CA SER A 69 5.91 -8.65 26.29
C SER A 69 5.14 -9.97 26.32
N TYR A 70 5.15 -10.67 25.19
CA TYR A 70 4.55 -11.97 25.00
C TYR A 70 5.45 -12.80 24.07
N SER A 71 5.51 -14.10 24.29
CA SER A 71 6.12 -15.05 23.36
C SER A 71 5.27 -16.31 23.32
N GLY A 72 5.04 -16.82 22.13
CA GLY A 72 4.11 -17.91 21.90
C GLY A 72 4.37 -18.63 20.59
N THR A 73 3.45 -19.50 20.23
CA THR A 73 3.55 -20.32 19.02
C THR A 73 2.24 -20.35 18.27
N THR A 74 2.33 -20.38 16.94
CA THR A 74 1.19 -20.62 16.06
C THR A 74 1.48 -21.81 15.13
N THR A 75 0.42 -22.48 14.69
CA THR A 75 0.45 -23.55 13.69
C THR A 75 -0.74 -23.42 12.74
N ALA A 76 -0.60 -23.92 11.52
CA ALA A 76 -1.72 -23.95 10.57
C ALA A 76 -2.94 -24.69 11.16
N GLY A 77 -4.11 -24.04 11.08
CA GLY A 77 -5.38 -24.48 11.65
C GLY A 77 -5.58 -24.15 13.13
N ASP A 78 -4.54 -23.74 13.86
CA ASP A 78 -4.57 -23.43 15.28
C ASP A 78 -3.79 -22.13 15.56
N PRO A 79 -4.40 -20.97 15.26
CA PRO A 79 -3.75 -19.68 15.40
C PRO A 79 -3.74 -19.23 16.86
N ASP A 80 -2.70 -18.51 17.23
CA ASP A 80 -2.57 -17.99 18.58
C ASP A 80 -3.37 -16.69 18.73
N VAL A 81 -4.01 -16.51 19.88
CA VAL A 81 -4.91 -15.39 20.15
C VAL A 81 -4.42 -14.66 21.39
N VAL A 82 -3.70 -13.56 21.18
CA VAL A 82 -3.00 -12.83 22.23
C VAL A 82 -3.82 -11.64 22.71
N ALA A 83 -4.16 -11.63 24.00
CA ALA A 83 -4.81 -10.48 24.63
C ALA A 83 -3.79 -9.35 24.85
N ILE A 84 -4.14 -8.15 24.38
CA ILE A 84 -3.32 -6.94 24.52
C ILE A 84 -3.92 -6.07 25.63
N PRO A 85 -3.11 -5.51 26.54
CA PRO A 85 -3.62 -4.62 27.58
C PRO A 85 -4.35 -3.40 27.00
N LEU A 86 -5.48 -3.02 27.60
CA LEU A 86 -6.32 -1.90 27.12
C LEU A 86 -5.59 -0.54 27.13
N THR A 87 -4.47 -0.43 27.86
CA THR A 87 -3.60 0.76 27.88
C THR A 87 -2.85 1.01 26.57
N TYR A 88 -2.88 0.09 25.61
CA TYR A 88 -2.23 0.21 24.29
C TYR A 88 -3.10 0.85 23.20
N GLU A 89 -4.27 1.40 23.55
CA GLU A 89 -5.02 2.25 22.63
C GLU A 89 -4.35 3.62 22.47
N VAL A 90 -4.01 3.98 21.23
CA VAL A 90 -3.49 5.31 20.88
C VAL A 90 -4.65 6.29 20.85
N TYR A 91 -4.96 6.87 22.02
CA TYR A 91 -6.10 7.78 22.17
C TYR A 91 -5.76 9.23 21.81
N TYR A 92 -4.65 9.75 22.32
CA TYR A 92 -4.24 11.14 22.09
C TYR A 92 -2.98 11.21 21.21
N SER A 93 -2.80 12.37 20.57
CA SER A 93 -1.57 12.68 19.82
C SER A 93 -0.42 13.16 20.70
N SER A 94 -0.61 13.22 22.02
CA SER A 94 0.39 13.71 22.97
C SER A 94 1.57 12.75 23.05
N TYR A 95 2.73 13.29 23.43
CA TYR A 95 3.99 12.53 23.47
C TYR A 95 3.93 11.30 24.38
N SER A 96 3.09 11.28 25.42
CA SER A 96 2.91 10.13 26.31
C SER A 96 2.41 8.86 25.60
N TYR A 97 1.71 9.00 24.46
CA TYR A 97 1.21 7.86 23.67
C TYR A 97 2.22 7.36 22.65
N ARG A 98 3.38 8.03 22.48
CA ARG A 98 4.38 7.78 21.43
C ARG A 98 4.96 6.37 21.46
N ARG A 99 4.97 5.70 22.62
CA ARG A 99 5.64 4.40 22.83
C ARG A 99 4.67 3.22 22.99
N LEU A 100 3.50 3.32 22.37
CA LEU A 100 2.47 2.27 22.40
C LEU A 100 2.51 1.32 21.19
N GLY A 101 3.50 1.45 20.31
CA GLY A 101 3.66 0.50 19.20
C GLY A 101 4.06 -0.88 19.71
N LEU A 102 3.53 -1.90 19.04
CA LEU A 102 3.80 -3.31 19.27
C LEU A 102 4.68 -3.82 18.13
N HIS A 103 5.84 -4.35 18.47
CA HIS A 103 6.73 -5.05 17.56
C HIS A 103 6.42 -6.54 17.63
N ILE A 104 6.01 -7.12 16.50
CA ILE A 104 5.78 -8.57 16.36
C ILE A 104 6.89 -9.12 15.49
N SER A 105 7.62 -10.12 16.00
CA SER A 105 8.77 -10.72 15.31
C SER A 105 8.70 -12.24 15.27
N SER A 106 9.06 -12.82 14.13
CA SER A 106 9.34 -14.25 13.94
C SER A 106 10.61 -14.44 13.10
N LEU A 107 11.03 -15.67 12.83
CA LEU A 107 12.11 -15.91 11.87
C LEU A 107 11.63 -15.61 10.44
N GLU A 108 12.48 -15.04 9.59
CA GLU A 108 12.17 -14.79 8.17
C GLU A 108 11.77 -16.07 7.43
N THR A 109 12.35 -17.21 7.82
CA THR A 109 12.01 -18.52 7.27
C THR A 109 10.65 -19.03 7.72
N ASP A 110 10.09 -18.47 8.79
CA ASP A 110 8.84 -18.87 9.45
C ASP A 110 7.88 -17.67 9.55
N PRO A 111 7.37 -17.17 8.41
CA PRO A 111 6.53 -15.98 8.39
C PRO A 111 5.16 -16.27 9.01
N VAL A 112 4.61 -15.24 9.66
CA VAL A 112 3.28 -15.22 10.27
C VAL A 112 2.40 -14.19 9.56
N SER A 113 1.09 -14.26 9.76
CA SER A 113 0.13 -13.21 9.39
C SER A 113 -0.61 -12.76 10.66
N VAL A 114 -0.94 -11.48 10.77
CA VAL A 114 -1.48 -10.90 12.00
C VAL A 114 -2.80 -10.19 11.73
N VAL A 115 -3.84 -10.49 12.50
CA VAL A 115 -5.12 -9.77 12.47
C VAL A 115 -5.32 -9.06 13.80
N ALA A 116 -5.57 -7.76 13.74
CA ALA A 116 -5.91 -6.95 14.91
C ALA A 116 -7.42 -6.91 15.11
N TRP A 117 -7.86 -7.09 16.36
CA TRP A 117 -9.25 -7.03 16.78
C TRP A 117 -9.41 -6.10 17.99
N SER A 118 -10.44 -5.26 17.94
CA SER A 118 -10.83 -4.41 19.06
C SER A 118 -12.33 -4.47 19.27
N GLU A 119 -12.73 -4.67 20.52
CA GLU A 119 -14.12 -4.63 20.96
C GLU A 119 -14.30 -3.58 22.06
N SER A 120 -15.40 -2.85 22.00
CA SER A 120 -15.94 -2.05 23.09
C SER A 120 -17.40 -2.42 23.40
N THR A 121 -17.98 -1.75 24.39
CA THR A 121 -19.41 -1.84 24.68
C THR A 121 -20.30 -1.40 23.51
N TYR A 122 -19.78 -0.60 22.58
CA TYR A 122 -20.58 -0.04 21.48
C TYR A 122 -20.16 -0.52 20.10
N GLY A 123 -18.96 -1.10 19.94
CA GLY A 123 -18.45 -1.32 18.60
C GLY A 123 -17.32 -2.32 18.44
N TYR A 124 -17.15 -2.78 17.20
CA TYR A 124 -16.02 -3.60 16.78
C TYR A 124 -15.21 -2.88 15.71
N PHE A 125 -13.91 -3.14 15.67
CA PHE A 125 -13.17 -3.02 14.42
C PHE A 125 -12.11 -4.11 14.35
N SER A 126 -11.73 -4.44 13.13
CA SER A 126 -10.58 -5.32 12.88
C SER A 126 -9.87 -4.90 11.61
N PHE A 127 -8.61 -5.31 11.49
CA PHE A 127 -7.85 -5.12 10.26
C PHE A 127 -6.74 -6.16 10.13
N LEU A 128 -6.38 -6.47 8.90
CA LEU A 128 -5.17 -7.22 8.58
C LEU A 128 -3.95 -6.33 8.86
N GLY A 129 -3.09 -6.78 9.77
CA GLY A 129 -1.78 -6.19 10.01
C GLY A 129 -0.84 -6.54 8.87
N LEU A 130 -0.16 -5.55 8.31
CA LEU A 130 0.81 -5.75 7.24
C LEU A 130 2.22 -5.60 7.79
N PRO A 131 3.15 -6.48 7.37
CA PRO A 131 4.55 -6.41 7.79
C PRO A 131 5.25 -5.19 7.20
N CYS A 132 6.34 -4.80 7.85
CA CYS A 132 7.18 -3.69 7.46
C CYS A 132 8.17 -4.10 6.34
N HIS A 133 7.64 -4.32 5.14
CA HIS A 133 8.46 -4.66 3.98
C HIS A 133 9.24 -3.45 3.45
N THR A 134 10.52 -3.66 3.19
CA THR A 134 11.29 -2.75 2.33
C THR A 134 11.00 -3.08 0.86
N GLN A 135 10.67 -2.04 0.11
CA GLN A 135 10.34 -2.10 -1.31
C GLN A 135 11.39 -1.28 -2.08
N PRO A 136 11.57 -1.50 -3.39
CA PRO A 136 12.57 -0.80 -4.21
C PRO A 136 12.11 0.63 -4.52
N THR A 137 11.94 1.44 -3.49
CA THR A 137 11.60 2.86 -3.54
C THR A 137 12.23 3.62 -2.38
N ASN A 138 12.65 4.85 -2.65
CA ASN A 138 13.14 5.80 -1.65
C ASN A 138 12.02 6.70 -1.12
N SER A 139 10.80 6.56 -1.66
CA SER A 139 9.64 7.33 -1.23
C SER A 139 8.40 6.45 -1.20
N TYR A 140 7.80 6.33 -0.02
CA TYR A 140 6.55 5.63 0.21
C TYR A 140 5.43 6.67 0.31
N VAL A 141 4.42 6.53 -0.54
CA VAL A 141 3.23 7.39 -0.49
C VAL A 141 2.02 6.57 -0.09
N TYR A 142 1.29 7.05 0.91
CA TYR A 142 0.04 6.48 1.40
C TYR A 142 -1.07 7.53 1.36
N TYR A 143 -2.31 7.07 1.40
CA TYR A 143 -3.48 7.94 1.54
C TYR A 143 -4.37 7.44 2.66
N ALA A 144 -4.81 8.36 3.51
CA ALA A 144 -5.81 8.06 4.52
C ALA A 144 -7.13 7.62 3.87
N VAL A 145 -7.84 6.73 4.55
CA VAL A 145 -9.22 6.33 4.28
C VAL A 145 -10.03 6.44 5.57
N SER A 146 -11.19 7.08 5.48
CA SER A 146 -12.06 7.40 6.61
C SER A 146 -13.50 7.59 6.12
N SER A 147 -14.35 8.21 6.92
CA SER A 147 -15.69 8.70 6.55
C SER A 147 -16.02 9.91 7.42
N HIS A 148 -17.16 10.54 7.17
CA HIS A 148 -17.76 11.39 8.19
C HIS A 148 -18.24 10.54 9.36
N GLY A 149 -18.41 11.17 10.52
CA GLY A 149 -18.86 10.46 11.71
C GLY A 149 -19.82 11.22 12.59
N PHE A 150 -20.16 10.59 13.69
CA PHE A 150 -21.13 11.10 14.64
C PHE A 150 -20.49 12.11 15.60
N SER A 151 -21.17 13.25 15.82
CA SER A 151 -20.76 14.25 16.81
C SER A 151 -19.29 14.69 16.62
N ASN A 152 -18.54 14.87 17.70
CA ASN A 152 -17.12 15.25 17.67
C ASN A 152 -16.15 14.06 17.58
N PHE A 153 -16.64 12.84 17.30
CA PHE A 153 -15.74 11.73 17.07
C PHE A 153 -14.90 11.99 15.81
N PRO A 154 -13.59 11.69 15.85
CA PRO A 154 -12.72 12.06 14.75
C PRO A 154 -12.43 10.94 13.77
N GLY A 155 -12.21 11.33 12.51
CA GLY A 155 -11.38 10.58 11.58
C GLY A 155 -9.94 10.64 12.07
N TYR A 156 -9.19 9.54 11.92
CA TYR A 156 -7.82 9.47 12.41
C TYR A 156 -6.87 8.77 11.42
N ILE A 157 -5.60 9.13 11.56
CA ILE A 157 -4.45 8.44 10.99
C ILE A 157 -3.53 8.12 12.17
N ILE A 158 -3.10 6.87 12.29
CA ILE A 158 -2.07 6.45 13.22
C ILE A 158 -0.91 5.91 12.41
N LEU A 159 0.25 6.53 12.56
CA LEU A 159 1.50 6.04 12.00
C LEU A 159 2.23 5.21 13.04
N VAL A 160 2.84 4.10 12.63
CA VAL A 160 3.88 3.41 13.39
C VAL A 160 5.13 3.35 12.54
N GLY A 161 6.26 3.79 13.09
CA GLY A 161 7.54 3.75 12.37
C GLY A 161 8.00 2.30 12.23
N CYS A 162 8.35 1.88 11.01
CA CYS A 162 9.00 0.58 10.78
C CYS A 162 10.52 0.67 10.96
N MET A 163 11.10 1.84 10.73
CA MET A 163 12.54 2.08 10.77
C MET A 163 12.85 3.32 11.62
N ASN A 164 14.09 3.41 12.07
CA ASN A 164 14.57 4.61 12.76
C ASN A 164 14.84 5.73 11.77
N ASN A 165 14.70 6.98 12.24
CA ASN A 165 15.04 8.18 11.49
C ASN A 165 14.26 8.32 10.17
N THR A 166 13.00 7.88 10.15
CA THR A 166 12.13 8.00 8.99
C THR A 166 11.55 9.42 8.93
N ASN A 167 11.83 10.16 7.86
CA ASN A 167 11.20 11.43 7.61
C ASN A 167 9.79 11.20 7.07
N VAL A 168 8.83 11.93 7.61
CA VAL A 168 7.43 11.83 7.22
C VAL A 168 6.87 13.22 6.96
N THR A 169 6.21 13.37 5.83
CA THR A 169 5.45 14.57 5.46
C THR A 169 3.96 14.25 5.36
N ILE A 170 3.13 15.08 5.99
CA ILE A 170 1.66 14.97 5.95
C ILE A 170 1.09 16.15 5.18
N ALA A 171 0.25 15.86 4.20
CA ALA A 171 -0.45 16.85 3.38
C ALA A 171 -1.98 16.57 3.43
N PRO A 172 -2.77 17.45 4.06
CA PRO A 172 -4.22 17.32 4.13
C PRO A 172 -4.89 17.33 2.74
N THR A 173 -6.05 16.68 2.65
CA THR A 173 -6.92 16.72 1.47
C THR A 173 -7.67 18.07 1.36
N GLN A 174 -8.25 18.34 0.19
CA GLN A 174 -9.07 19.54 -0.02
C GLN A 174 -10.38 19.55 0.78
N TYR A 175 -10.80 18.40 1.30
CA TYR A 175 -12.07 18.22 1.99
C TYR A 175 -11.96 18.23 3.52
N ALA A 176 -10.76 18.09 4.08
CA ALA A 176 -10.56 17.95 5.52
C ALA A 176 -9.17 18.43 5.95
N ASN A 177 -9.15 19.14 7.08
CA ASN A 177 -7.92 19.53 7.74
C ASN A 177 -7.35 18.35 8.55
N ILE A 178 -6.09 18.46 8.97
CA ILE A 178 -5.46 17.51 9.89
C ILE A 178 -4.90 18.25 11.10
N THR A 179 -5.24 17.77 12.31
CA THR A 179 -4.76 18.33 13.57
C THR A 179 -3.77 17.38 14.24
N MET A 180 -2.62 17.93 14.66
CA MET A 180 -1.54 17.20 15.34
C MET A 180 -0.60 18.17 16.09
N PRO A 181 0.29 17.69 16.98
CA PRO A 181 1.38 18.52 17.50
C PRO A 181 2.27 19.03 16.37
N ALA A 182 2.67 20.31 16.44
CA ALA A 182 3.56 20.91 15.45
C ALA A 182 4.91 20.16 15.37
N ASN A 183 5.51 19.84 16.52
CA ASN A 183 6.61 18.91 16.63
C ASN A 183 6.19 17.67 17.43
N PRO A 184 5.84 16.56 16.76
CA PRO A 184 5.47 15.31 17.42
C PRO A 184 6.55 14.75 18.36
N GLN A 185 7.83 15.07 18.14
CA GLN A 185 8.94 14.60 18.98
C GLN A 185 9.13 15.43 20.27
N SER A 186 8.34 16.48 20.49
CA SER A 186 8.42 17.30 21.70
C SER A 186 7.24 17.06 22.65
N PRO A 187 7.48 16.84 23.96
CA PRO A 187 6.41 16.65 24.95
C PRO A 187 5.60 17.91 25.25
N ILE A 188 6.11 19.09 24.89
CA ILE A 188 5.47 20.39 25.15
C ILE A 188 5.03 21.09 23.86
N SER A 189 5.00 20.38 22.71
CA SER A 189 4.58 20.98 21.45
C SER A 189 3.11 21.37 21.49
N ALA A 190 2.83 22.60 21.07
CA ALA A 190 1.47 23.03 20.76
C ALA A 190 0.89 22.23 19.58
N TYR A 191 -0.43 22.14 19.54
CA TYR A 191 -1.16 21.57 18.41
C TYR A 191 -1.34 22.61 17.31
N LYS A 192 -1.25 22.15 16.06
CA LYS A 192 -1.54 22.93 14.87
C LYS A 192 -2.51 22.14 13.97
N THR A 193 -3.42 22.86 13.34
CA THR A 193 -4.31 22.34 12.31
C THR A 193 -3.78 22.77 10.96
N TYR A 194 -3.49 21.80 10.10
CA TYR A 194 -2.98 21.98 8.75
C TYR A 194 -4.13 21.86 7.75
N ARG A 195 -4.17 22.76 6.77
CA ARG A 195 -5.16 22.80 5.68
C ARG A 195 -4.53 22.40 4.35
N LEU A 196 -5.33 22.33 3.30
CA LEU A 196 -4.85 22.14 1.93
C LEU A 196 -3.72 23.13 1.60
N GLY A 197 -2.63 22.61 1.03
CA GLY A 197 -1.45 23.39 0.67
C GLY A 197 -0.45 23.62 1.81
N GLU A 198 -0.85 23.35 3.06
CA GLU A 198 0.08 23.29 4.19
C GLU A 198 0.58 21.85 4.39
N ASN A 199 1.80 21.72 4.90
CA ASN A 199 2.38 20.44 5.25
C ASN A 199 3.00 20.48 6.66
N ASN A 200 3.22 19.30 7.23
CA ASN A 200 4.08 19.14 8.38
C ASN A 200 5.08 18.02 8.10
N THR A 201 6.34 18.26 8.41
CA THR A 201 7.42 17.28 8.27
C THR A 201 8.05 17.01 9.63
N PHE A 202 8.23 15.74 9.96
CA PHE A 202 8.78 15.30 11.23
C PHE A 202 9.45 13.94 11.07
N VAL A 203 10.28 13.57 12.05
CA VAL A 203 10.92 12.26 12.12
C VAL A 203 10.07 11.32 12.99
N ILE A 204 9.99 10.05 12.61
CA ILE A 204 9.47 8.95 13.42
C ILE A 204 10.53 7.85 13.55
N HIS A 205 10.55 7.15 14.68
CA HIS A 205 11.46 6.03 14.93
C HIS A 205 10.70 4.70 14.98
N ALA A 206 11.42 3.59 14.90
CA ALA A 206 10.83 2.26 14.92
C ALA A 206 9.95 2.06 16.17
N GLY A 207 8.73 1.55 15.98
CA GLY A 207 7.73 1.33 17.03
C GLY A 207 7.10 2.59 17.63
N GLN A 208 7.51 3.80 17.24
CA GLN A 208 6.86 5.00 17.71
C GLN A 208 5.50 5.19 17.03
N THR A 209 4.49 5.63 17.77
CA THR A 209 3.14 5.88 17.24
C THR A 209 2.85 7.36 17.12
N ILE A 210 2.32 7.85 15.98
CA ILE A 210 1.82 9.24 15.83
C ILE A 210 0.36 9.21 15.44
N ARG A 211 -0.51 9.76 16.29
CA ARG A 211 -1.92 9.99 15.94
C ARG A 211 -2.14 11.38 15.37
N MET A 212 -2.84 11.45 14.26
CA MET A 212 -3.38 12.65 13.65
C MET A 212 -4.88 12.51 13.53
N TYR A 213 -5.62 13.61 13.56
CA TYR A 213 -7.08 13.51 13.57
C TYR A 213 -7.77 14.77 13.08
N GLN A 214 -9.05 14.60 12.76
CA GLN A 214 -9.98 15.71 12.56
C GLN A 214 -11.37 15.30 13.01
N ALA A 215 -12.01 16.12 13.84
CA ALA A 215 -13.37 15.86 14.32
C ALA A 215 -14.37 15.84 13.15
N PHE A 216 -15.31 14.90 13.16
CA PHE A 216 -16.44 14.75 12.22
C PHE A 216 -16.09 14.49 10.74
N ALA A 217 -14.86 14.80 10.32
CA ALA A 217 -14.51 14.90 8.91
C ALA A 217 -14.06 13.57 8.30
N ASP A 218 -14.47 13.36 7.05
CA ASP A 218 -13.84 12.38 6.18
C ASP A 218 -12.47 12.88 5.73
N ILE A 219 -11.42 12.38 6.37
CA ILE A 219 -10.02 12.71 6.04
C ILE A 219 -9.47 11.91 4.85
N SER A 220 -10.32 11.13 4.16
CA SER A 220 -9.90 10.32 3.02
C SER A 220 -9.17 11.15 1.95
N GLY A 221 -8.09 10.59 1.41
CA GLY A 221 -7.25 11.29 0.43
C GLY A 221 -6.21 12.24 1.02
N SER A 222 -6.13 12.39 2.34
CA SER A 222 -4.96 13.05 2.97
C SER A 222 -3.71 12.21 2.71
N LYS A 223 -2.66 12.83 2.18
CA LYS A 223 -1.45 12.16 1.71
C LYS A 223 -0.40 12.10 2.82
N ILE A 224 0.25 10.95 2.93
CA ILE A 224 1.39 10.69 3.80
C ILE A 224 2.56 10.28 2.90
N ILE A 225 3.71 10.93 3.06
CA ILE A 225 4.93 10.65 2.30
C ILE A 225 6.02 10.31 3.31
N SER A 226 6.78 9.25 3.09
CA SER A 226 7.94 8.91 3.91
C SER A 226 9.11 8.37 3.08
N ASP A 227 10.32 8.47 3.62
CA ASP A 227 11.55 7.93 3.01
C ASP A 227 11.82 6.46 3.36
N ALA A 228 11.05 5.90 4.31
CA ALA A 228 11.08 4.49 4.69
C ALA A 228 9.65 3.95 4.92
N PRO A 229 9.46 2.61 4.98
CA PRO A 229 8.15 2.01 5.21
C PRO A 229 7.50 2.50 6.50
N LEU A 230 6.17 2.62 6.46
CA LEU A 230 5.34 2.92 7.62
C LEU A 230 4.18 1.93 7.71
N THR A 231 3.79 1.63 8.94
CA THR A 231 2.42 1.17 9.22
C THR A 231 1.53 2.39 9.28
N VAL A 232 0.56 2.48 8.37
CA VAL A 232 -0.42 3.57 8.32
C VAL A 232 -1.80 3.00 8.58
N ILE A 233 -2.33 3.22 9.78
CA ILE A 233 -3.68 2.79 10.17
C ILE A 233 -4.59 4.00 10.04
N SER A 234 -5.67 3.86 9.26
CA SER A 234 -6.60 4.94 8.99
C SER A 234 -8.03 4.49 9.23
N GLY A 235 -8.88 5.43 9.67
CA GLY A 235 -10.24 5.11 10.03
C GLY A 235 -11.01 6.26 10.64
N HIS A 236 -12.03 5.92 11.42
CA HIS A 236 -12.85 6.88 12.15
C HIS A 236 -13.31 6.26 13.47
N THR A 237 -13.35 7.02 14.57
CA THR A 237 -13.70 6.48 15.89
C THR A 237 -15.19 6.16 16.03
N ALA A 238 -16.07 6.86 15.32
CA ALA A 238 -17.50 6.53 15.19
C ALA A 238 -18.03 7.00 13.82
N ALA A 239 -17.86 6.19 12.78
CA ALA A 239 -18.22 6.53 11.39
C ALA A 239 -19.73 6.46 11.15
N GLN A 240 -20.29 7.37 10.35
CA GLN A 240 -21.65 7.29 9.84
C GLN A 240 -21.62 7.14 8.32
N ILE A 241 -22.20 6.04 7.82
CA ILE A 241 -22.08 5.67 6.40
C ILE A 241 -23.44 5.24 5.84
N PRO A 242 -24.08 6.04 4.97
CA PRO A 242 -23.72 7.41 4.60
C PRO A 242 -23.96 8.41 5.74
N LEU A 243 -23.42 9.62 5.59
CA LEU A 243 -23.63 10.70 6.56
C LEU A 243 -25.12 10.96 6.78
N GLY A 244 -25.52 11.11 8.05
CA GLY A 244 -26.89 11.39 8.45
C GLY A 244 -27.73 10.14 8.73
N ILE A 245 -27.20 8.94 8.45
CA ILE A 245 -27.84 7.70 8.88
C ILE A 245 -27.41 7.37 10.31
N ASN A 246 -28.41 7.03 11.14
CA ASN A 246 -28.21 6.69 12.54
C ASN A 246 -27.38 5.43 12.71
N ASP A 247 -26.75 5.35 13.88
CA ASP A 247 -25.75 4.37 14.32
C ASP A 247 -24.39 4.51 13.64
N ALA A 248 -23.36 4.35 14.46
CA ALA A 248 -22.00 4.70 14.13
C ALA A 248 -21.03 3.82 14.91
N ASP A 249 -20.03 3.30 14.21
CA ASP A 249 -19.06 2.35 14.76
C ASP A 249 -17.63 2.81 14.50
N PRO A 250 -16.65 2.39 15.31
CA PRO A 250 -15.27 2.57 14.94
C PRO A 250 -14.97 1.72 13.73
N MET A 251 -14.11 2.22 12.85
CA MET A 251 -13.64 1.45 11.71
C MET A 251 -12.16 1.75 11.50
N ALA A 252 -11.39 0.75 11.13
CA ALA A 252 -9.95 0.86 10.95
C ALA A 252 -9.49 -0.06 9.83
N THR A 253 -8.46 0.36 9.08
CA THR A 253 -7.69 -0.53 8.21
C THR A 253 -6.24 -0.05 8.15
N GLN A 254 -5.30 -0.97 7.96
CA GLN A 254 -3.94 -0.60 7.57
C GLN A 254 -3.92 -0.37 6.05
N VAL A 255 -3.61 0.85 5.62
CA VAL A 255 -3.55 1.19 4.19
C VAL A 255 -2.20 0.80 3.60
N THR A 256 -2.22 0.36 2.35
CA THR A 256 -1.01 -0.03 1.63
C THR A 256 -0.34 1.17 0.95
N PRO A 257 0.99 1.15 0.74
CA PRO A 257 1.68 2.18 -0.04
C PRO A 257 1.29 2.08 -1.51
N THR A 258 1.29 3.22 -2.20
CA THR A 258 0.87 3.32 -3.62
C THR A 258 1.68 2.46 -4.59
N ILE A 259 2.89 2.04 -4.24
CA ILE A 259 3.69 1.13 -5.07
C ILE A 259 3.08 -0.29 -5.18
N THR A 260 2.19 -0.68 -4.26
CA THR A 260 1.44 -1.95 -4.31
C THR A 260 0.03 -1.82 -4.85
N TRP A 261 -0.42 -0.61 -5.19
CA TRP A 261 -1.78 -0.37 -5.71
C TRP A 261 -1.92 -0.88 -7.14
N GLY A 262 -3.06 -1.45 -7.48
CA GLY A 262 -3.29 -2.06 -8.78
C GLY A 262 -4.34 -1.33 -9.62
N LYS A 263 -4.60 -1.90 -10.80
CA LYS A 263 -5.51 -1.31 -11.79
C LYS A 263 -6.82 -2.08 -11.96
N GLU A 264 -6.86 -3.36 -11.59
CA GLU A 264 -8.00 -4.27 -11.80
C GLU A 264 -8.44 -4.93 -10.49
N PHE A 265 -9.75 -4.90 -10.22
CA PHE A 265 -10.34 -5.39 -8.99
C PHE A 265 -11.63 -6.17 -9.27
N LEU A 266 -11.83 -7.25 -8.52
CA LEU A 266 -13.13 -7.89 -8.36
C LEU A 266 -13.72 -7.44 -7.02
N LEU A 267 -15.02 -7.15 -7.01
CA LEU A 267 -15.74 -6.64 -5.84
C LEU A 267 -16.88 -7.60 -5.50
N SER A 268 -16.95 -8.01 -4.22
CA SER A 268 -17.97 -8.91 -3.70
C SER A 268 -18.89 -8.20 -2.71
N PRO A 269 -20.19 -8.54 -2.68
CA PRO A 269 -21.12 -7.91 -1.75
C PRO A 269 -20.93 -8.42 -0.33
N HIS A 270 -21.31 -7.64 0.67
CA HIS A 270 -21.52 -8.15 2.01
C HIS A 270 -22.79 -9.01 2.04
N HIS A 271 -22.66 -10.33 1.83
CA HIS A 271 -23.82 -11.24 1.84
C HIS A 271 -24.55 -11.21 3.18
N ASN A 272 -25.85 -11.52 3.12
CA ASN A 272 -26.77 -11.56 4.26
C ASN A 272 -26.99 -10.22 4.97
N ARG A 273 -26.51 -9.11 4.39
CA ARG A 273 -26.80 -7.75 4.86
C ARG A 273 -27.61 -6.98 3.84
N ASN A 274 -28.93 -7.02 3.97
CA ASN A 274 -29.90 -6.50 2.97
C ASN A 274 -29.84 -5.00 2.68
N THR A 275 -29.00 -4.25 3.39
CA THR A 275 -28.81 -2.81 3.20
C THR A 275 -27.83 -2.47 2.07
N GLY A 276 -27.05 -3.45 1.63
CA GLY A 276 -25.99 -3.29 0.63
C GLY A 276 -24.65 -2.89 1.24
N GLN A 277 -23.79 -2.30 0.43
CA GLN A 277 -22.42 -1.96 0.79
C GLN A 277 -21.96 -0.71 0.06
N PHE A 278 -20.85 -0.14 0.53
CA PHE A 278 -20.15 0.96 -0.11
C PHE A 278 -18.76 0.54 -0.54
N TYR A 279 -18.28 1.17 -1.61
CA TYR A 279 -16.87 1.15 -1.95
C TYR A 279 -16.35 2.57 -2.05
N LYS A 280 -15.11 2.75 -1.60
CA LYS A 280 -14.41 4.02 -1.66
C LYS A 280 -13.11 3.83 -2.44
N ILE A 281 -12.93 4.63 -3.48
CA ILE A 281 -11.78 4.62 -4.38
C ILE A 281 -10.97 5.88 -4.13
N ILE A 282 -9.65 5.74 -4.07
CA ILE A 282 -8.71 6.86 -3.99
C ILE A 282 -7.72 6.76 -5.15
N ALA A 283 -7.55 7.84 -5.90
CA ALA A 283 -6.57 7.91 -6.98
C ALA A 283 -5.26 8.55 -6.50
N HIS A 284 -4.11 7.93 -6.82
CA HIS A 284 -2.81 8.54 -6.52
C HIS A 284 -2.44 9.61 -7.57
N ARG A 285 -2.80 9.39 -8.84
CA ARG A 285 -2.41 10.22 -9.98
C ARG A 285 -3.61 10.99 -10.57
N PRO A 286 -3.42 12.21 -11.09
CA PRO A 286 -4.48 12.92 -11.79
C PRO A 286 -4.80 12.27 -13.15
N GLY A 287 -6.02 12.47 -13.65
CA GLY A 287 -6.48 11.84 -14.89
C GLY A 287 -6.64 10.32 -14.77
N THR A 288 -6.92 9.83 -13.56
CA THR A 288 -7.22 8.41 -13.31
C THR A 288 -8.65 8.13 -13.73
N ASN A 289 -8.83 7.43 -14.83
CA ASN A 289 -10.11 7.01 -15.35
C ASN A 289 -10.47 5.64 -14.79
N ILE A 290 -11.58 5.56 -14.07
CA ILE A 290 -12.14 4.31 -13.56
C ILE A 290 -13.34 3.88 -14.39
N GLN A 291 -13.52 2.58 -14.56
CA GLN A 291 -14.72 1.98 -15.15
C GLN A 291 -15.18 0.83 -14.25
N ARG A 292 -16.44 0.88 -13.84
CA ARG A 292 -17.07 -0.12 -12.97
C ARG A 292 -18.24 -0.76 -13.70
N ARG A 293 -18.35 -2.08 -13.61
CA ARG A 293 -19.52 -2.83 -14.07
C ARG A 293 -20.00 -3.76 -12.97
N CYS A 294 -21.29 -3.76 -12.66
CA CYS A 294 -21.90 -4.64 -11.67
C CYS A 294 -22.94 -5.54 -12.35
N GLY A 295 -22.85 -6.85 -12.12
CA GLY A 295 -23.70 -7.84 -12.79
C GLY A 295 -23.76 -7.64 -14.32
N THR A 296 -24.96 -7.70 -14.89
CA THR A 296 -25.23 -7.41 -16.32
C THR A 296 -25.54 -5.94 -16.59
N GLY A 297 -25.40 -5.07 -15.59
CA GLY A 297 -25.72 -3.65 -15.69
C GLY A 297 -24.76 -2.86 -16.59
N LEU A 298 -25.08 -1.57 -16.76
CA LEU A 298 -24.26 -0.62 -17.54
C LEU A 298 -22.91 -0.35 -16.87
N THR A 299 -21.90 -0.12 -17.70
CA THR A 299 -20.60 0.40 -17.25
C THR A 299 -20.75 1.85 -16.80
N VAL A 300 -20.26 2.16 -15.61
CA VAL A 300 -20.18 3.51 -15.04
C VAL A 300 -18.72 3.96 -15.03
N SER A 301 -18.44 5.16 -15.51
CA SER A 301 -17.09 5.72 -15.57
C SER A 301 -16.97 7.01 -14.78
N ALA A 302 -15.78 7.29 -14.26
CA ALA A 302 -15.43 8.56 -13.65
C ALA A 302 -13.93 8.87 -13.85
N THR A 303 -13.57 10.15 -13.81
CA THR A 303 -12.17 10.61 -13.86
C THR A 303 -11.81 11.29 -12.55
N LEU A 304 -10.68 10.89 -11.97
CA LEU A 304 -10.23 11.32 -10.66
C LEU A 304 -8.91 12.08 -10.73
N SER A 305 -8.80 13.11 -9.91
CA SER A 305 -7.58 13.86 -9.61
C SER A 305 -6.74 13.14 -8.53
N SER A 306 -5.48 13.56 -8.34
CA SER A 306 -4.63 13.03 -7.27
C SER A 306 -5.27 13.28 -5.89
N GLY A 307 -5.32 12.26 -5.04
CA GLY A 307 -5.95 12.29 -3.72
C GLY A 307 -7.48 12.38 -3.75
N GLN A 308 -8.11 12.42 -4.93
CA GLN A 308 -9.57 12.49 -5.03
C GLN A 308 -10.21 11.16 -4.61
N VAL A 309 -11.28 11.29 -3.84
CA VAL A 309 -12.09 10.19 -3.35
C VAL A 309 -13.35 10.05 -4.21
N TYR A 310 -13.67 8.83 -4.62
CA TYR A 310 -14.93 8.49 -5.27
C TYR A 310 -15.61 7.36 -4.51
N GLN A 311 -16.85 7.59 -4.08
CA GLN A 311 -17.62 6.63 -3.31
C GLN A 311 -18.90 6.25 -4.05
N PHE A 312 -19.27 4.98 -3.98
CA PHE A 312 -20.54 4.48 -4.50
C PHE A 312 -21.08 3.35 -3.62
N ASN A 313 -22.37 3.09 -3.72
CA ASN A 313 -23.01 1.92 -3.11
C ASN A 313 -23.51 0.92 -4.16
N THR A 314 -23.74 -0.31 -3.69
CA THR A 314 -24.27 -1.43 -4.48
C THR A 314 -25.21 -2.28 -3.61
N SER A 315 -26.03 -3.13 -4.24
CA SER A 315 -26.87 -4.07 -3.52
C SER A 315 -26.05 -5.19 -2.88
N ASN A 316 -26.64 -5.84 -1.88
CA ASN A 316 -26.08 -6.99 -1.17
C ASN A 316 -25.95 -8.28 -2.02
N THR A 317 -26.30 -8.22 -3.30
CA THR A 317 -26.18 -9.30 -4.29
C THR A 317 -25.27 -8.91 -5.46
N SER A 318 -24.80 -7.67 -5.51
CA SER A 318 -24.03 -7.15 -6.63
C SER A 318 -22.56 -7.53 -6.50
N TYR A 319 -22.10 -8.38 -7.42
CA TYR A 319 -20.68 -8.49 -7.73
C TYR A 319 -20.31 -7.53 -8.86
N CYS A 320 -19.13 -6.93 -8.75
CA CYS A 320 -18.67 -5.94 -9.73
C CYS A 320 -17.22 -6.18 -10.14
N SER A 321 -16.85 -5.69 -11.31
CA SER A 321 -15.46 -5.39 -11.66
C SER A 321 -15.23 -3.89 -11.59
N LEU A 322 -13.99 -3.53 -11.29
CA LEU A 322 -13.50 -2.15 -11.35
C LEU A 322 -12.13 -2.16 -12.02
N ILE A 323 -12.01 -1.44 -13.14
CA ILE A 323 -10.76 -1.26 -13.86
C ILE A 323 -10.38 0.21 -13.89
N SER A 324 -9.09 0.49 -14.03
CA SER A 324 -8.56 1.84 -14.10
C SER A 324 -7.35 1.91 -15.01
N ASN A 325 -7.09 3.08 -15.59
CA ASN A 325 -5.87 3.29 -16.39
C ASN A 325 -4.62 3.53 -15.52
N LYS A 326 -4.79 3.93 -14.25
CA LYS A 326 -3.72 4.24 -13.31
C LYS A 326 -4.00 3.60 -11.94
N PRO A 327 -2.98 3.33 -11.12
CA PRO A 327 -3.16 2.63 -9.84
C PRO A 327 -4.10 3.36 -8.88
N ILE A 328 -4.97 2.59 -8.22
CA ILE A 328 -5.96 3.08 -7.24
C ILE A 328 -5.97 2.23 -5.97
N PHE A 329 -6.43 2.84 -4.88
CA PHE A 329 -6.82 2.12 -3.67
C PHE A 329 -8.32 1.92 -3.65
N VAL A 330 -8.75 0.77 -3.12
CA VAL A 330 -10.16 0.41 -3.00
C VAL A 330 -10.44 -0.08 -1.59
N ALA A 331 -11.40 0.55 -0.92
CA ALA A 331 -11.96 0.09 0.35
C ALA A 331 -13.37 -0.45 0.17
N HIS A 332 -13.69 -1.52 0.89
CA HIS A 332 -15.02 -2.11 1.02
C HIS A 332 -15.59 -1.76 2.39
N ILE A 333 -16.80 -1.19 2.41
CA ILE A 333 -17.34 -0.49 3.56
C ILE A 333 -18.75 -0.99 3.86
N GLY A 334 -18.98 -1.40 5.11
CA GLY A 334 -20.32 -1.64 5.64
C GLY A 334 -21.04 -0.33 5.97
N PRO A 335 -22.32 -0.14 5.60
CA PRO A 335 -23.09 1.03 6.04
C PRO A 335 -23.50 1.00 7.52
N SER A 336 -24.03 2.11 8.02
CA SER A 336 -24.72 2.24 9.31
C SER A 336 -26.00 1.40 9.39
N THR A 337 -26.39 0.99 10.60
CA THR A 337 -27.50 0.05 10.89
C THR A 337 -28.76 0.34 10.08
N PHE A 338 -29.23 1.59 10.08
CA PHE A 338 -30.53 1.95 9.50
C PHE A 338 -30.50 2.33 8.02
N PHE A 339 -29.35 2.17 7.35
CA PHE A 339 -29.28 2.44 5.92
C PHE A 339 -30.22 1.50 5.15
N ASN A 340 -30.97 2.03 4.18
CA ASN A 340 -31.93 1.25 3.38
C ASN A 340 -32.91 0.39 4.20
N GLY A 341 -33.34 0.87 5.38
CA GLY A 341 -34.28 0.15 6.24
C GLY A 341 -33.67 -1.04 6.98
N GLY A 342 -32.34 -1.09 7.09
CA GLY A 342 -31.65 -2.09 7.89
C GLY A 342 -31.97 -2.00 9.38
N THR A 343 -31.71 -3.10 10.07
CA THR A 343 -31.89 -3.22 11.52
C THR A 343 -30.70 -3.90 12.19
N TYR A 344 -29.62 -4.17 11.45
CA TYR A 344 -28.45 -4.88 11.93
C TYR A 344 -27.16 -4.34 11.34
N GLY A 345 -26.16 -4.33 12.22
CA GLY A 345 -24.77 -4.16 11.88
C GLY A 345 -24.41 -2.72 11.66
N ASP A 346 -23.17 -2.39 11.93
CA ASP A 346 -22.71 -1.02 11.92
C ASP A 346 -21.44 -0.91 11.06
N PRO A 347 -20.92 0.31 10.79
CA PRO A 347 -19.95 0.49 9.73
C PRO A 347 -18.68 -0.34 9.90
N THR A 348 -18.20 -0.89 8.78
CA THR A 348 -16.95 -1.66 8.71
C THR A 348 -16.04 -1.07 7.64
N LEU A 349 -14.74 -1.35 7.71
CA LEU A 349 -13.77 -0.89 6.73
C LEU A 349 -12.75 -1.99 6.44
N ASN A 350 -12.69 -2.41 5.18
CA ASN A 350 -11.70 -3.36 4.70
C ASN A 350 -10.98 -2.81 3.45
N THR A 351 -9.70 -3.13 3.31
CA THR A 351 -8.95 -2.90 2.06
C THR A 351 -9.22 -4.03 1.09
N VAL A 352 -9.52 -3.70 -0.18
CA VAL A 352 -9.69 -4.68 -1.26
C VAL A 352 -8.39 -4.76 -2.04
N PRO A 353 -7.71 -5.92 -2.07
CA PRO A 353 -6.51 -6.07 -2.88
C PRO A 353 -6.87 -6.08 -4.39
N PRO A 354 -6.01 -5.52 -5.26
CA PRO A 354 -6.13 -5.72 -6.70
C PRO A 354 -5.86 -7.18 -7.07
N ILE A 355 -6.31 -7.62 -8.25
CA ILE A 355 -6.13 -8.99 -8.75
C ILE A 355 -4.65 -9.42 -8.73
N SER A 356 -3.75 -8.50 -9.06
CA SER A 356 -2.30 -8.73 -9.08
C SER A 356 -1.66 -8.95 -7.68
N GLN A 357 -2.43 -8.79 -6.60
CA GLN A 357 -2.00 -9.02 -5.22
C GLN A 357 -2.77 -10.18 -4.57
N TYR A 358 -3.37 -11.06 -5.38
CA TYR A 358 -4.05 -12.24 -4.84
C TYR A 358 -3.02 -13.29 -4.40
N LEU A 359 -3.31 -13.98 -3.30
CA LEU A 359 -2.40 -14.96 -2.71
C LEU A 359 -2.80 -16.37 -3.12
N HIS A 360 -1.81 -17.27 -3.19
CA HIS A 360 -2.06 -18.67 -3.50
C HIS A 360 -2.83 -19.40 -2.39
N SER A 361 -2.48 -19.14 -1.13
CA SER A 361 -3.05 -19.77 0.05
C SER A 361 -3.28 -18.72 1.13
N ILE A 362 -4.40 -18.81 1.83
CA ILE A 362 -4.79 -17.89 2.89
C ILE A 362 -5.39 -18.70 4.03
N GLU A 363 -4.86 -18.49 5.24
CA GLU A 363 -5.50 -18.90 6.49
C GLU A 363 -6.22 -17.70 7.11
N TYR A 364 -7.41 -17.93 7.65
CA TYR A 364 -8.18 -16.89 8.35
C TYR A 364 -8.96 -17.48 9.52
N THR A 365 -9.25 -16.66 10.52
CA THR A 365 -10.25 -16.96 11.57
C THR A 365 -11.47 -16.06 11.38
N ARG A 366 -12.67 -16.66 11.36
CA ARG A 366 -13.93 -15.93 11.39
C ARG A 366 -14.47 -15.85 12.82
N TYR A 367 -14.68 -14.64 13.32
CA TYR A 367 -15.23 -14.41 14.66
C TYR A 367 -16.76 -14.53 14.68
N PHE A 368 -17.31 -14.89 15.84
CA PHE A 368 -18.76 -15.05 16.01
C PHE A 368 -19.51 -13.74 15.75
N ALA A 369 -20.57 -13.82 14.95
CA ALA A 369 -21.49 -12.72 14.63
C ALA A 369 -22.82 -13.29 14.14
N ILE A 370 -23.90 -12.50 14.22
CA ILE A 370 -25.25 -12.90 13.80
C ILE A 370 -25.30 -13.13 12.29
N PHE A 371 -24.82 -12.14 11.52
CA PHE A 371 -24.68 -12.23 10.07
C PHE A 371 -23.22 -12.10 9.71
N SER A 372 -22.68 -13.04 8.95
CA SER A 372 -21.25 -13.05 8.70
C SER A 372 -20.92 -14.10 7.63
N GLY A 373 -19.74 -13.98 7.06
CA GLY A 373 -19.28 -14.89 6.02
C GLY A 373 -17.89 -14.55 5.53
N VAL A 374 -17.47 -15.37 4.57
CA VAL A 374 -16.20 -15.24 3.87
C VAL A 374 -16.51 -15.18 2.39
N ASN A 375 -16.15 -14.07 1.76
CA ASN A 375 -16.20 -13.98 0.31
C ASN A 375 -14.86 -14.34 -0.28
N LEU A 376 -14.89 -15.30 -1.20
CA LEU A 376 -13.79 -15.66 -2.05
C LEU A 376 -13.98 -15.05 -3.43
N LEU A 377 -12.91 -14.48 -3.96
CA LEU A 377 -12.82 -14.00 -5.34
C LEU A 377 -11.66 -14.69 -6.03
N ILE A 378 -11.90 -15.17 -7.25
CA ILE A 378 -10.89 -15.79 -8.13
C ILE A 378 -10.94 -15.11 -9.50
N PRO A 379 -9.81 -14.68 -10.09
CA PRO A 379 -9.79 -14.11 -11.43
C PRO A 379 -9.97 -15.20 -12.50
N ARG A 380 -10.49 -14.81 -13.66
CA ARG A 380 -10.54 -15.69 -14.83
C ARG A 380 -9.28 -15.51 -15.68
N ASP A 381 -8.14 -15.88 -15.12
CA ASP A 381 -6.83 -15.85 -15.77
C ASP A 381 -6.42 -17.24 -16.29
N GLN A 382 -5.15 -17.40 -16.69
CA GLN A 382 -4.60 -18.67 -17.18
C GLN A 382 -4.47 -19.77 -16.12
N TYR A 383 -4.60 -19.42 -14.84
CA TYR A 383 -4.50 -20.36 -13.72
C TYR A 383 -5.86 -20.73 -13.15
N PHE A 384 -6.95 -20.13 -13.62
CA PHE A 384 -8.32 -20.39 -13.16
C PHE A 384 -8.64 -21.89 -13.07
N SER A 385 -9.24 -22.28 -11.94
CA SER A 385 -9.71 -23.63 -11.67
C SER A 385 -11.06 -23.58 -10.95
N ASN A 386 -11.94 -24.55 -11.23
CA ASN A 386 -13.16 -24.76 -10.44
C ASN A 386 -12.88 -25.53 -9.13
N ASN A 387 -11.62 -25.89 -8.86
CA ASN A 387 -11.26 -26.61 -7.66
C ASN A 387 -10.53 -25.72 -6.67
N LEU A 388 -10.83 -25.87 -5.39
CA LEU A 388 -10.11 -25.27 -4.26
C LEU A 388 -9.70 -26.36 -3.28
N ILE A 389 -8.58 -26.15 -2.60
CA ILE A 389 -8.17 -26.98 -1.48
C ILE A 389 -8.58 -26.23 -0.20
N ILE A 390 -9.51 -26.80 0.57
CA ILE A 390 -9.98 -26.27 1.84
C ILE A 390 -9.57 -27.26 2.93
N ASP A 391 -8.82 -26.81 3.92
CA ASP A 391 -8.30 -27.63 5.02
C ASP A 391 -7.68 -28.95 4.53
N ASN A 392 -6.75 -28.83 3.58
CA ASN A 392 -6.05 -29.94 2.91
C ASN A 392 -6.94 -30.91 2.10
N THR A 393 -8.20 -30.58 1.87
CA THR A 393 -9.14 -31.39 1.08
C THR A 393 -9.52 -30.67 -0.22
N LEU A 394 -9.45 -31.37 -1.35
CA LEU A 394 -9.82 -30.81 -2.67
C LEU A 394 -11.34 -30.84 -2.85
N TYR A 395 -11.93 -29.70 -3.17
CA TYR A 395 -13.35 -29.52 -3.47
C TYR A 395 -13.55 -28.96 -4.87
N SER A 396 -14.59 -29.45 -5.57
CA SER A 396 -15.11 -28.83 -6.77
C SER A 396 -16.16 -27.77 -6.38
N ILE A 397 -15.96 -26.54 -6.81
CA ILE A 397 -16.72 -25.37 -6.40
C ILE A 397 -17.72 -24.98 -7.49
N THR A 398 -18.96 -24.78 -7.07
CA THR A 398 -19.98 -24.10 -7.88
C THR A 398 -19.97 -22.62 -7.51
N TRP A 399 -19.62 -21.77 -8.46
CA TRP A 399 -19.53 -20.32 -8.25
C TRP A 399 -20.91 -19.68 -8.11
N ASP A 400 -21.07 -18.78 -7.14
CA ASP A 400 -22.32 -18.05 -6.91
C ASP A 400 -22.56 -16.97 -7.97
N ALA A 401 -21.47 -16.40 -8.51
CA ALA A 401 -21.53 -15.34 -9.49
C ALA A 401 -20.36 -15.36 -10.48
N THR A 402 -20.68 -15.03 -11.73
CA THR A 402 -19.70 -14.65 -12.76
C THR A 402 -19.61 -13.13 -12.82
N ILE A 403 -18.39 -12.61 -12.77
CA ILE A 403 -18.09 -11.18 -12.80
C ILE A 403 -17.54 -10.82 -14.18
N TYR A 404 -18.03 -9.74 -14.77
CA TYR A 404 -17.63 -9.29 -16.10
C TYR A 404 -16.88 -7.97 -16.05
N PHE A 405 -15.84 -7.84 -16.86
CA PHE A 405 -15.20 -6.56 -17.14
C PHE A 405 -16.15 -5.64 -17.95
N PRO A 406 -15.88 -4.33 -17.98
CA PRO A 406 -16.64 -3.38 -18.80
C PRO A 406 -16.75 -3.76 -20.29
N ASN A 407 -15.74 -4.42 -20.85
CA ASN A 407 -15.71 -4.89 -22.23
C ASN A 407 -16.56 -6.16 -22.49
N GLY A 408 -17.14 -6.78 -21.45
CA GLY A 408 -17.94 -8.00 -21.57
C GLY A 408 -17.20 -9.32 -21.42
N THR A 409 -15.88 -9.32 -21.28
CA THR A 409 -15.15 -10.56 -20.95
C THR A 409 -15.35 -10.92 -19.49
N ILE A 410 -15.26 -12.21 -19.17
CA ILE A 410 -15.32 -12.68 -17.79
C ILE A 410 -14.06 -12.20 -17.07
N ALA A 411 -14.24 -11.47 -15.98
CA ALA A 411 -13.17 -10.98 -15.11
C ALA A 411 -12.79 -12.02 -14.04
N GLY A 412 -13.78 -12.75 -13.53
CA GLY A 412 -13.58 -13.71 -12.46
C GLY A 412 -14.90 -14.22 -11.89
N TYR A 413 -14.79 -14.87 -10.74
CA TYR A 413 -15.91 -15.51 -10.05
C TYR A 413 -15.91 -15.18 -8.57
N GLY A 414 -17.12 -15.18 -8.00
CA GLY A 414 -17.35 -15.01 -6.57
C GLY A 414 -17.94 -16.28 -5.95
N TRP A 415 -17.50 -16.59 -4.75
CA TRP A 415 -18.06 -17.65 -3.93
C TRP A 415 -18.17 -17.18 -2.48
N TYR A 416 -19.30 -17.46 -1.86
CA TYR A 416 -19.62 -17.14 -0.48
C TYR A 416 -19.60 -18.39 0.38
N ALA A 417 -18.94 -18.31 1.53
CA ALA A 417 -18.89 -19.37 2.51
C ALA A 417 -19.39 -18.90 3.89
N SER A 418 -20.22 -19.73 4.51
CA SER A 418 -20.65 -19.56 5.91
C SER A 418 -19.85 -20.47 6.84
N THR A 419 -18.53 -20.33 6.84
CA THR A 419 -17.59 -21.10 7.70
C THR A 419 -17.47 -20.46 9.07
N SER A 420 -17.05 -21.23 10.08
CA SER A 420 -16.81 -20.76 11.45
C SER A 420 -15.49 -21.29 11.99
N GLY A 421 -14.76 -20.49 12.76
CA GLY A 421 -13.44 -20.87 13.25
C GLY A 421 -12.35 -20.56 12.24
N THR A 422 -11.27 -21.33 12.30
CA THR A 422 -10.08 -21.15 11.46
C THR A 422 -10.09 -22.14 10.30
N HIS A 423 -9.81 -21.64 9.10
CA HIS A 423 -9.70 -22.46 7.89
C HIS A 423 -8.56 -21.97 7.01
N THR A 424 -8.00 -22.89 6.24
CA THR A 424 -7.08 -22.58 5.15
C THR A 424 -7.78 -22.82 3.82
N ILE A 425 -7.75 -21.82 2.93
CA ILE A 425 -8.18 -21.97 1.54
C ILE A 425 -6.97 -21.77 0.64
N THR A 426 -6.74 -22.72 -0.25
CA THR A 426 -5.63 -22.72 -1.21
C THR A 426 -6.17 -22.91 -2.62
N HIS A 427 -5.62 -22.15 -3.55
CA HIS A 427 -5.91 -22.30 -4.97
C HIS A 427 -5.40 -23.67 -5.47
N ALA A 428 -6.16 -24.42 -6.28
CA ALA A 428 -5.75 -25.77 -6.69
C ALA A 428 -4.53 -25.80 -7.65
N ILE A 429 -4.24 -24.69 -8.33
CA ILE A 429 -3.06 -24.50 -9.19
C ILE A 429 -2.04 -23.62 -8.45
N ALA A 430 -0.78 -24.05 -8.38
CA ALA A 430 0.29 -23.42 -7.60
C ALA A 430 0.51 -21.92 -7.88
N SER A 431 0.31 -21.48 -9.13
CA SER A 431 0.49 -20.08 -9.54
C SER A 431 -0.81 -19.27 -9.56
N GLY A 432 -1.94 -19.89 -9.25
CA GLY A 432 -3.22 -19.18 -9.19
C GLY A 432 -3.42 -18.49 -7.83
N GLY A 433 -4.11 -17.36 -7.86
CA GLY A 433 -4.37 -16.53 -6.68
C GLY A 433 -5.84 -16.42 -6.33
N ILE A 434 -6.12 -16.22 -5.05
CA ILE A 434 -7.43 -15.94 -4.47
C ILE A 434 -7.38 -14.70 -3.57
N SER A 435 -8.53 -14.08 -3.36
CA SER A 435 -8.73 -13.04 -2.35
C SER A 435 -9.88 -13.43 -1.43
N LEU A 436 -9.69 -13.25 -0.12
CA LEU A 436 -10.71 -13.48 0.90
C LEU A 436 -11.08 -12.16 1.60
N SER A 437 -12.37 -11.87 1.71
CA SER A 437 -12.90 -10.83 2.60
C SER A 437 -13.71 -11.51 3.71
N ILE A 438 -13.29 -11.34 4.96
CA ILE A 438 -13.94 -11.89 6.14
C ILE A 438 -14.70 -10.76 6.82
N TYR A 439 -15.95 -11.00 7.19
CA TYR A 439 -16.78 -9.97 7.81
C TYR A 439 -17.87 -10.55 8.71
N GLY A 440 -18.41 -9.68 9.57
CA GLY A 440 -19.57 -10.02 10.38
C GLY A 440 -20.21 -8.85 11.09
N TRP A 441 -21.49 -9.02 11.44
CA TRP A 441 -22.34 -8.05 12.13
C TRP A 441 -23.13 -8.69 13.26
N THR A 442 -23.25 -7.94 14.35
CA THR A 442 -24.29 -8.13 15.36
C THR A 442 -25.34 -7.03 15.20
N ILE A 443 -26.17 -6.75 16.21
CA ILE A 443 -27.24 -5.75 16.08
C ILE A 443 -26.68 -4.35 15.81
N TYR A 444 -25.67 -3.92 16.56
CA TYR A 444 -25.09 -2.57 16.49
C TYR A 444 -23.57 -2.56 16.36
N ARG A 445 -22.99 -3.63 15.82
CA ARG A 445 -21.53 -3.73 15.65
C ARG A 445 -21.17 -4.44 14.37
N GLY A 446 -20.04 -4.10 13.77
CA GLY A 446 -19.53 -4.75 12.56
C GLY A 446 -18.02 -4.92 12.54
N TYR A 447 -17.53 -5.96 11.88
CA TYR A 447 -16.12 -6.12 11.58
C TYR A 447 -15.91 -6.57 10.13
N ALA A 448 -14.79 -6.18 9.52
CA ALA A 448 -14.38 -6.69 8.22
C ALA A 448 -12.87 -6.54 8.02
N PHE A 449 -12.23 -7.51 7.38
CA PHE A 449 -10.82 -7.47 7.02
C PHE A 449 -10.51 -8.42 5.84
N SER A 450 -9.38 -8.19 5.18
CA SER A 450 -8.86 -9.08 4.13
C SER A 450 -8.17 -10.26 4.80
N GLY A 451 -8.39 -11.48 4.32
CA GLY A 451 -7.72 -12.67 4.88
C GLY A 451 -6.21 -12.67 4.63
N GLY A 452 -5.80 -12.03 3.55
CA GLY A 452 -4.41 -11.83 3.17
C GLY A 452 -4.32 -10.96 1.92
N MET A 453 -3.12 -10.49 1.60
CA MET A 453 -2.84 -9.85 0.31
C MET A 453 -1.35 -9.92 -0.03
N GLY A 454 -1.04 -9.93 -1.32
CA GLY A 454 0.28 -9.62 -1.83
C GLY A 454 0.63 -8.15 -1.57
N LEU A 455 1.92 -7.88 -1.47
CA LEU A 455 2.49 -6.55 -1.28
C LEU A 455 3.66 -6.33 -2.25
N ASP A 456 3.68 -7.04 -3.37
CA ASP A 456 4.74 -6.87 -4.34
C ASP A 456 4.66 -5.49 -5.02
N PRO A 457 5.80 -4.88 -5.34
CA PRO A 457 5.82 -3.65 -6.13
C PRO A 457 5.25 -3.94 -7.52
N ILE A 458 4.03 -3.47 -7.79
CA ILE A 458 3.37 -3.65 -9.10
C ILE A 458 3.39 -2.39 -9.96
N ASN A 459 3.78 -1.26 -9.35
CA ASN A 459 4.05 -0.01 -10.06
C ASN A 459 5.56 0.20 -10.08
N PRO A 460 6.28 -0.30 -11.11
CA PRO A 460 7.71 -0.12 -11.17
C PRO A 460 8.03 1.37 -11.21
N LEU A 461 9.06 1.80 -10.49
CA LEU A 461 9.52 3.18 -10.56
C LEU A 461 10.07 3.47 -11.97
N PRO A 462 10.01 4.72 -12.43
CA PRO A 462 10.75 5.14 -13.61
C PRO A 462 12.24 4.82 -13.45
N GLN A 463 12.78 3.99 -14.32
CA GLN A 463 14.21 3.68 -14.37
C GLN A 463 14.81 4.32 -15.60
N VAL A 464 15.83 5.16 -15.38
CA VAL A 464 16.62 5.79 -16.44
C VAL A 464 18.04 5.25 -16.37
N SER A 465 18.58 4.86 -17.52
CA SER A 465 19.96 4.39 -17.67
C SER A 465 20.59 5.03 -18.89
N PHE A 466 21.91 5.00 -19.01
CA PHE A 466 22.56 5.22 -20.29
C PHE A 466 22.16 4.11 -21.28
N THR A 467 22.07 4.41 -22.58
CA THR A 467 21.80 3.39 -23.62
C THR A 467 22.99 2.46 -23.83
N GLN A 468 24.18 2.91 -23.44
CA GLN A 468 25.45 2.23 -23.63
C GLN A 468 26.30 2.42 -22.37
N GLU A 469 27.15 1.45 -22.09
CA GLU A 469 28.13 1.54 -20.99
C GLU A 469 29.34 2.41 -21.38
N LEU A 470 29.52 2.66 -22.68
CA LEU A 470 30.62 3.43 -23.23
C LEU A 470 30.14 4.31 -24.38
N PHE A 471 30.60 5.55 -24.39
CA PHE A 471 30.50 6.45 -25.53
C PHE A 471 31.90 6.79 -26.04
N ILE A 472 32.08 6.74 -27.37
CA ILE A 472 33.37 7.02 -28.03
C ILE A 472 33.20 8.27 -28.86
N ILE A 473 33.98 9.30 -28.56
CA ILE A 473 33.94 10.58 -29.26
C ILE A 473 35.33 10.90 -29.80
N THR A 474 35.38 11.72 -30.85
CA THR A 474 36.62 12.26 -31.41
C THR A 474 36.53 13.77 -31.35
N GLU A 475 37.61 14.42 -30.92
CA GLU A 475 37.77 15.87 -31.01
C GLU A 475 37.52 16.37 -32.45
N GLY A 476 36.97 17.58 -32.57
CA GLY A 476 36.51 18.17 -33.82
C GLY A 476 35.05 17.90 -34.19
N ASN A 477 34.31 17.11 -33.39
CA ASN A 477 32.87 16.91 -33.55
C ASN A 477 32.00 17.92 -32.75
N ASN A 478 32.62 18.87 -32.03
CA ASN A 478 32.05 19.88 -31.11
C ASN A 478 31.22 19.35 -29.93
N ASP A 479 30.39 18.31 -30.11
CA ASP A 479 29.50 17.78 -29.07
C ASP A 479 29.55 16.25 -28.99
N ALA A 480 29.60 15.73 -27.77
CA ALA A 480 29.31 14.35 -27.43
C ALA A 480 27.81 14.20 -27.13
N ILE A 481 27.10 13.38 -27.92
CA ILE A 481 25.68 13.11 -27.73
C ILE A 481 25.51 11.82 -26.93
N ILE A 482 25.04 11.95 -25.69
CA ILE A 482 24.82 10.84 -24.77
C ILE A 482 23.33 10.50 -24.76
N TYR A 483 22.99 9.26 -25.08
CA TYR A 483 21.61 8.80 -25.08
C TYR A 483 21.26 8.09 -23.79
N LEU A 484 20.07 8.40 -23.28
CA LEU A 484 19.48 7.86 -22.07
C LEU A 484 18.22 7.06 -22.45
N ASN A 485 18.05 5.88 -21.87
CA ASN A 485 16.88 5.04 -22.02
C ASN A 485 16.06 5.05 -20.74
N ARG A 486 14.73 5.09 -20.86
CA ARG A 486 13.80 4.89 -19.75
C ARG A 486 13.09 3.55 -19.91
N SER A 487 13.40 2.60 -19.03
CA SER A 487 12.96 1.19 -19.16
C SER A 487 11.64 0.87 -18.45
N ALA A 488 11.22 1.68 -17.48
CA ALA A 488 10.03 1.41 -16.66
C ALA A 488 9.16 2.66 -16.43
N ASN A 489 7.86 2.43 -16.22
CA ASN A 489 6.80 3.41 -15.93
C ASN A 489 6.97 4.73 -16.70
N VAL A 490 6.44 4.77 -17.93
CA VAL A 490 6.44 5.97 -18.81
C VAL A 490 5.26 6.92 -18.55
N GLU A 491 4.43 6.63 -17.54
CA GLU A 491 3.20 7.38 -17.30
C GLU A 491 3.40 8.65 -16.42
N GLU A 492 4.64 8.93 -16.03
CA GLU A 492 5.04 10.09 -15.23
C GLU A 492 6.20 10.83 -15.90
N GLU A 493 6.41 12.11 -15.57
CA GLU A 493 7.67 12.76 -15.95
C GLU A 493 8.76 12.35 -14.95
N VAL A 494 9.97 12.08 -15.43
CA VAL A 494 11.13 11.81 -14.56
C VAL A 494 12.28 12.71 -14.96
N SER A 495 12.90 13.34 -13.97
CA SER A 495 14.09 14.16 -14.19
C SER A 495 15.31 13.47 -13.60
N VAL A 496 16.40 13.43 -14.36
CA VAL A 496 17.71 12.95 -13.92
C VAL A 496 18.76 14.00 -14.20
N ARG A 497 19.71 14.15 -13.28
CA ARG A 497 20.92 14.95 -13.47
C ARG A 497 21.98 14.04 -14.05
N VAL A 498 22.55 14.47 -15.16
CA VAL A 498 23.74 13.89 -15.75
C VAL A 498 24.92 14.74 -15.30
N SER A 499 25.90 14.13 -14.64
CA SER A 499 27.10 14.80 -14.16
C SER A 499 28.33 14.19 -14.79
N VAL A 500 29.34 15.03 -15.07
CA VAL A 500 30.65 14.63 -15.57
C VAL A 500 31.66 14.71 -14.43
N THR A 501 32.47 13.67 -14.27
CA THR A 501 33.55 13.61 -13.29
C THR A 501 34.85 13.14 -13.96
N PRO A 502 35.97 13.85 -13.79
CA PRO A 502 37.29 13.42 -14.26
C PRO A 502 37.67 12.05 -13.67
N GLN A 503 38.50 11.29 -14.40
CA GLN A 503 39.10 10.05 -13.88
C GLN A 503 40.42 10.33 -13.15
N GLN A 504 40.96 9.32 -12.47
CA GLN A 504 42.25 9.45 -11.77
C GLN A 504 43.47 9.14 -12.65
N LEU A 505 43.27 8.44 -13.77
CA LEU A 505 44.31 7.99 -14.71
C LEU A 505 43.83 8.30 -16.12
N ASP A 506 44.74 8.75 -16.99
CA ASP A 506 44.48 9.10 -18.38
C ASP A 506 43.23 10.00 -18.48
N THR A 507 43.17 11.06 -17.66
CA THR A 507 41.95 11.85 -17.46
C THR A 507 41.82 12.95 -18.48
N ALA A 508 40.59 13.16 -18.94
CA ALA A 508 40.20 14.41 -19.56
C ALA A 508 39.92 15.44 -18.45
N GLU A 509 40.43 16.65 -18.60
CA GLU A 509 40.28 17.79 -17.70
C GLU A 509 39.14 18.73 -18.15
N GLY A 510 38.27 19.08 -17.21
CA GLY A 510 37.16 19.99 -17.48
C GLY A 510 37.65 21.42 -17.69
N GLY A 511 37.28 22.02 -18.81
CA GLY A 511 37.74 23.36 -19.24
C GLY A 511 38.80 23.32 -20.32
N ASP A 512 39.54 22.20 -20.42
CA ASP A 512 40.55 21.97 -21.45
C ASP A 512 40.01 21.01 -22.53
N ASP A 513 39.44 19.85 -22.15
CA ASP A 513 39.00 18.83 -23.13
C ASP A 513 37.47 18.79 -23.32
N TYR A 514 36.72 19.20 -22.29
CA TYR A 514 35.26 19.31 -22.35
C TYR A 514 34.75 20.42 -21.44
N LEU A 515 33.57 20.97 -21.76
CA LEU A 515 32.90 21.89 -20.85
C LEU A 515 32.19 21.09 -19.75
N SER A 516 32.69 21.20 -18.51
CA SER A 516 32.05 20.55 -17.36
C SER A 516 30.65 21.12 -17.13
N THR A 517 29.64 20.27 -17.34
CA THR A 517 28.24 20.64 -17.13
C THR A 517 27.51 19.57 -16.35
N SER A 518 26.72 19.99 -15.34
CA SER A 518 25.63 19.15 -14.83
C SER A 518 24.34 19.54 -15.55
N SER A 519 23.72 18.59 -16.22
CA SER A 519 22.52 18.83 -17.03
C SER A 519 21.35 18.05 -16.48
N VAL A 520 20.21 18.69 -16.30
CA VAL A 520 18.97 18.00 -15.92
C VAL A 520 18.20 17.62 -17.18
N VAL A 521 17.99 16.32 -17.36
CA VAL A 521 17.19 15.74 -18.43
C VAL A 521 15.83 15.36 -17.87
N THR A 522 14.76 15.88 -18.45
CA THR A 522 13.38 15.54 -18.08
C THR A 522 12.74 14.70 -19.17
N PHE A 523 12.53 13.42 -18.90
CA PHE A 523 11.70 12.56 -19.72
C PHE A 523 10.24 12.92 -19.51
N ARG A 524 9.57 13.33 -20.59
CA ARG A 524 8.13 13.61 -20.58
C ARG A 524 7.31 12.32 -20.53
N TYR A 525 5.99 12.49 -20.36
CA TYR A 525 5.04 11.37 -20.47
C TYR A 525 5.23 10.59 -21.79
N GLY A 526 5.35 9.27 -21.70
CA GLY A 526 5.51 8.37 -22.84
C GLY A 526 6.91 8.38 -23.46
N GLU A 527 7.81 9.26 -23.01
CA GLU A 527 9.17 9.35 -23.55
C GLU A 527 10.03 8.23 -23.00
N ILE A 528 10.64 7.46 -23.91
CA ILE A 528 11.49 6.30 -23.60
C ILE A 528 12.95 6.54 -23.92
N LEU A 529 13.27 7.56 -24.72
CA LEU A 529 14.62 7.89 -25.16
C LEU A 529 14.78 9.40 -25.12
N HIS A 530 15.84 9.88 -24.46
CA HIS A 530 16.22 11.30 -24.46
C HIS A 530 17.74 11.38 -24.62
N ASN A 531 18.27 12.49 -25.14
CA ASN A 531 19.71 12.72 -25.18
C ASN A 531 20.14 13.91 -24.32
N VAL A 532 21.43 13.97 -24.00
CA VAL A 532 22.12 15.13 -23.45
C VAL A 532 23.38 15.36 -24.27
N THR A 533 23.73 16.62 -24.50
CA THR A 533 24.94 17.01 -25.21
C THR A 533 25.98 17.51 -24.23
N ILE A 534 27.22 17.05 -24.39
CA ILE A 534 28.39 17.53 -23.66
C ILE A 534 29.31 18.14 -24.69
N ALA A 535 29.62 19.43 -24.56
CA ALA A 535 30.51 20.10 -25.50
C ALA A 535 31.94 19.59 -25.29
N ILE A 536 32.55 19.13 -26.38
CA ILE A 536 33.95 18.68 -26.45
C ILE A 536 34.76 19.83 -27.04
N ILE A 537 35.84 20.17 -26.37
CA ILE A 537 36.73 21.24 -26.80
C ILE A 537 37.70 20.64 -27.82
N ASP A 538 37.77 21.25 -29.00
CA ASP A 538 38.72 20.86 -30.05
C ASP A 538 39.92 21.78 -29.94
N ASP A 539 41.04 21.24 -29.48
CA ASP A 539 42.29 21.96 -29.36
C ASP A 539 43.28 21.57 -30.48
N HIS A 540 44.49 22.13 -30.47
CA HIS A 540 45.49 21.88 -31.51
C HIS A 540 46.63 20.96 -31.05
N TYR A 541 46.56 20.44 -29.84
CA TYR A 541 47.56 19.56 -29.28
C TYR A 541 47.25 18.11 -29.65
N ALA A 542 48.31 17.30 -29.71
CA ALA A 542 48.18 15.88 -30.01
C ALA A 542 48.36 15.13 -28.70
N GLU A 543 47.26 14.60 -28.18
CA GLU A 543 47.18 14.03 -26.85
C GLU A 543 46.97 12.50 -26.91
N PRO A 544 47.31 11.76 -25.83
CA PRO A 544 46.92 10.37 -25.70
C PRO A 544 45.39 10.23 -25.61
N THR A 545 44.88 9.00 -25.55
CA THR A 545 43.45 8.79 -25.31
C THR A 545 43.13 9.09 -23.84
N GLU A 546 42.09 9.89 -23.63
CA GLU A 546 41.69 10.36 -22.30
C GLU A 546 40.25 9.96 -21.93
N TYR A 547 39.92 10.05 -20.65
CA TYR A 547 38.68 9.52 -20.08
C TYR A 547 38.05 10.46 -19.04
N PHE A 548 36.72 10.52 -19.06
CA PHE A 548 35.89 11.04 -17.96
C PHE A 548 34.72 10.09 -17.71
N THR A 549 34.10 10.20 -16.54
CA THR A 549 32.98 9.36 -16.11
C THR A 549 31.69 10.16 -16.10
N LEU A 550 30.60 9.53 -16.57
CA LEU A 550 29.24 10.05 -16.47
C LEU A 550 28.48 9.35 -15.35
N SER A 551 27.70 10.11 -14.58
CA SER A 551 26.80 9.57 -13.56
C SER A 551 25.39 10.11 -13.72
N LEU A 552 24.42 9.28 -13.31
CA LEU A 552 23.00 9.64 -13.24
C LEU A 552 22.58 9.77 -11.79
N GLU A 553 21.87 10.84 -11.49
CA GLU A 553 21.25 11.10 -10.20
C GLU A 553 19.79 11.49 -10.41
N ALA A 554 18.86 10.97 -9.62
CA ALA A 554 17.46 11.38 -9.70
C ALA A 554 17.28 12.83 -9.21
N VAL A 555 16.47 13.63 -9.90
CA VAL A 555 16.21 15.04 -9.53
C VAL A 555 14.81 15.16 -8.96
N GLY A 556 14.68 15.75 -7.77
CA GLY A 556 13.39 15.92 -7.07
C GLY A 556 13.14 14.93 -5.92
N GLN A 557 14.19 14.33 -5.35
CA GLN A 557 14.16 13.66 -4.04
C GLN A 557 14.88 14.50 -2.98
N ASP A 558 14.43 15.76 -2.82
CA ASP A 558 14.67 16.55 -1.61
C ASP A 558 13.43 16.50 -0.70
#